data_AF-A0A661XVJ4-F1
#
_entry.id   AF-A0A661XVJ4-F1
#
_cell.length_a   1.000
_cell.length_b   1.000
_cell.length_c   1.000
_cell.angle_alpha   90.00
_cell.angle_beta   90.00
_cell.angle_gamma   90.00
#
_symmetry.space_group_name_H-M   'P 1'
#
loop_
_entity.id
_entity.type
_entity.pdbx_description
1 polymer ?
#
loop_
_entity_poly.entity_id
_entity_poly.type
_entity_poly.pdbx_seq_one_letter_code
_entity_poly.pdbx_strand_id
1 'polypeptide(L)' 'MAWFTRKDKGIQTPTEAKKEAPDGLWYKTPSGKIIHTRELKNNRYVSPEDGYHV' A
#
# COMPACT_ATOMS: atom_id res chain seq x y z
N MET A 1 15.89 -8.93 -32.38
CA MET A 1 15.03 -9.76 -31.50
C MET A 1 14.46 -8.88 -30.39
N ALA A 2 13.13 -8.76 -30.28
CA ALA A 2 12.51 -8.25 -29.06
C ALA A 2 12.33 -9.43 -28.10
N TRP A 3 12.91 -9.34 -26.90
CA TRP A 3 12.87 -10.40 -25.88
C TRP A 3 11.47 -10.71 -25.36
N PHE A 4 10.52 -9.80 -25.61
CA PHE A 4 9.10 -10.03 -25.39
C PHE A 4 8.29 -9.09 -26.27
N THR A 5 7.30 -9.64 -26.97
CA THR A 5 6.30 -8.88 -27.72
C THR A 5 4.93 -9.23 -27.19
N ARG A 6 4.22 -8.24 -26.67
CA ARG A 6 2.82 -8.33 -26.23
C ARG A 6 1.94 -8.78 -27.40
N LYS A 7 1.17 -9.85 -27.21
CA LYS A 7 0.16 -10.31 -28.19
C LYS A 7 -1.08 -9.41 -28.22
N ASP A 8 -1.66 -9.13 -27.05
CA ASP A 8 -2.97 -8.46 -26.96
C ASP A 8 -2.92 -7.12 -26.25
N LYS A 9 -3.77 -6.20 -26.69
CA LYS A 9 -3.84 -4.85 -26.16
C LYS A 9 -4.78 -4.78 -24.94
N GLY A 10 -4.27 -4.75 -23.71
CA GLY A 10 -5.07 -4.43 -22.50
C GLY A 10 -4.59 -5.14 -21.24
N ILE A 11 -5.37 -5.07 -20.16
CA ILE A 11 -5.20 -5.91 -18.97
C ILE A 11 -6.04 -7.17 -19.20
N GLN A 12 -5.38 -8.29 -19.47
CA GLN A 12 -6.03 -9.60 -19.67
C GLN A 12 -6.30 -10.32 -18.34
N THR A 13 -5.82 -9.77 -17.21
CA THR A 13 -5.99 -10.37 -15.89
C THR A 13 -7.46 -10.27 -15.47
N PRO A 14 -8.15 -11.40 -15.21
CA PRO A 14 -9.49 -11.40 -14.67
C PRO A 14 -9.56 -10.64 -13.34
N THR A 15 -10.67 -9.98 -13.05
CA THR A 15 -10.85 -9.21 -11.80
C THR A 15 -10.58 -10.06 -10.56
N GLU A 16 -10.94 -11.34 -10.58
CA GLU A 16 -10.73 -12.31 -9.49
C GLU A 16 -9.26 -12.66 -9.24
N ALA A 17 -8.42 -12.53 -10.28
CA ALA A 17 -6.97 -12.78 -10.18
C ALA A 17 -6.18 -11.52 -9.83
N LYS A 18 -6.86 -10.39 -9.62
CA LYS A 18 -6.21 -9.19 -9.11
C LYS A 18 -5.76 -9.46 -7.68
N LYS A 19 -4.45 -9.49 -7.48
CA LYS A 19 -3.87 -9.40 -6.14
C LYS A 19 -4.11 -7.98 -5.65
N GLU A 20 -5.14 -7.80 -4.82
CA GLU A 20 -5.32 -6.52 -4.14
C GLU A 20 -4.13 -6.27 -3.21
N ALA A 21 -3.78 -4.99 -3.05
CA ALA A 21 -2.80 -4.64 -2.04
C ALA A 21 -3.35 -5.09 -0.68
N PRO A 22 -2.54 -5.68 0.21
CA PRO A 22 -3.02 -6.08 1.52
C PRO A 22 -3.59 -4.86 2.26
N ASP A 23 -4.85 -4.96 2.65
CA ASP A 23 -5.51 -3.96 3.49
C ASP A 23 -4.74 -3.79 4.80
N GLY A 24 -4.67 -2.55 5.31
CA GLY A 24 -4.01 -2.24 6.58
C GLY A 24 -2.50 -2.00 6.48
N LEU A 25 -1.95 -1.81 5.29
CA LEU A 25 -0.55 -1.38 5.12
C LEU A 25 -0.31 0.07 5.57
N TRP A 26 -1.36 0.90 5.48
CA TRP A 26 -1.31 2.33 5.75
C TRP A 26 -2.35 2.75 6.79
N TYR A 27 -1.97 3.67 7.65
CA TYR A 27 -2.83 4.31 8.63
C TYR A 27 -2.83 5.82 8.40
N LYS A 28 -4.01 6.44 8.52
CA LYS A 28 -4.18 7.88 8.41
C LYS A 28 -4.36 8.48 9.79
N THR A 29 -3.44 9.35 10.21
CA THR A 29 -3.56 10.10 11.46
C THR A 29 -4.65 11.19 11.37
N PRO A 30 -5.18 11.67 12.50
CA PRO A 30 -6.16 12.76 12.52
C PRO A 30 -5.65 14.07 11.89
N SER A 31 -4.33 14.28 11.88
CA SER A 31 -3.63 15.37 11.18
C SER A 31 -3.63 15.23 9.66
N GLY A 32 -4.08 14.08 9.14
CA GLY A 32 -4.19 13.80 7.71
C GLY A 32 -2.97 13.13 7.09
N LYS A 33 -1.95 12.78 7.88
CA LYS A 33 -0.74 12.14 7.39
C LYS A 33 -0.90 10.63 7.25
N ILE A 34 -0.28 10.07 6.21
CA ILE A 34 -0.31 8.63 5.91
C ILE A 34 1.00 8.03 6.40
N ILE A 35 0.91 7.08 7.33
CA ILE A 35 2.03 6.36 7.92
C ILE A 35 1.86 4.86 7.69
N HIS A 36 2.96 4.15 7.47
CA HIS A 36 2.94 2.69 7.30
C HIS A 36 2.71 1.98 8.65
N THR A 37 1.84 0.97 8.69
CA THR A 37 1.48 0.27 9.94
C THR A 37 2.68 -0.41 10.61
N ARG A 38 3.67 -0.86 9.83
CA ARG A 38 4.97 -1.34 10.35
C ARG A 38 5.73 -0.28 11.13
N GLU A 39 5.71 0.96 10.65
CA GLU A 39 6.38 2.07 11.30
C GLU A 39 5.68 2.45 12.60
N LEU A 40 4.33 2.48 12.60
CA LEU A 40 3.55 2.61 13.83
C LEU A 40 3.92 1.53 14.85
N LYS A 41 3.95 0.26 14.46
CA LYS A 41 4.33 -0.84 15.38
C LYS A 41 5.72 -0.63 15.99
N ASN A 42 6.69 -0.21 15.17
CA ASN A 42 8.05 0.08 15.65
C ASN A 42 8.07 1.28 16.62
N ASN A 43 7.21 2.27 16.40
CA ASN A 43 7.08 3.48 17.20
C ASN A 43 6.03 3.37 18.33
N ARG A 44 5.66 2.14 18.74
CA ARG A 44 4.66 1.90 19.80
C ARG A 44 3.31 2.59 19.53
N TYR A 45 2.88 2.59 18.27
CA TYR A 45 1.66 3.23 17.77
C TYR A 45 1.63 4.76 17.91
N VAL A 46 2.80 5.39 18.08
CA VAL A 46 2.93 6.84 18.06
C VAL A 46 3.35 7.29 16.66
N SER A 47 2.59 8.21 16.07
CA SER A 47 3.00 8.91 14.85
C SER A 47 4.26 9.71 15.15
N PRO A 48 5.41 9.43 14.50
CA PRO A 48 6.67 10.13 14.76
C PRO A 48 6.62 11.61 14.36
N GLU A 49 5.67 11.98 13.49
CA GLU A 49 5.51 13.33 12.96
C GLU A 49 4.63 14.21 13.85
N ASP A 50 3.53 13.65 14.35
CA ASP A 50 2.52 14.42 15.07
C ASP A 50 2.51 14.13 16.58
N GLY A 51 3.26 13.11 17.02
CA GLY A 51 3.23 12.60 18.40
C GLY A 51 1.88 11.96 18.79
N TYR A 52 0.96 11.78 17.84
CA TYR A 52 -0.36 11.22 18.10
C TYR A 52 -0.29 9.71 18.36
N HIS A 53 -0.85 9.26 19.48
CA HIS A 53 -0.99 7.85 19.79
C HIS A 53 -2.26 7.30 19.13
N VAL A 54 -2.07 6.29 18.30
CA VAL A 54 -3.10 5.55 17.55
C VAL A 54 -3.66 4.41 18.38
#